data_AF-A0A0F9HS58-F1
#
_entry.id   AF-A0A0F9HS58-F1
#
_cell.length_a   1.000
_cell.length_b   1.000
_cell.length_c   1.000
_cell.angle_alpha   90.00
_cell.angle_beta   90.00
_cell.angle_gamma   90.00
#
_symmetry.space_group_name_H-M   'P 1'
#
loop_
_entity.id
_entity.type
_entity.pdbx_description
1 polymer ?
#
loop_
_entity_poly.entity_id
_entity_poly.type
_entity_poly.pdbx_seq_one_letter_code
_entity_poly.pdbx_strand_id
1 'polypeptide(L)'
;MKINYNTKIKFLRLKKKDGQQFIKLIKNRFKNVQLINSYYKILNEKEYLLFPLVENQDLIDKLITFLEKNFNFKIISKETLPNLNYKYGSLLEVLKGRFPEKYLELIPQSYDIIGNITVIEFDKFNCIDEREFIIFKEKIAEAIIMINKNVKSVFEKKGKIKGTYRLRK
;
A
#
# COMPACT_ATOMS: atom_id res chain seq x y z
N MET A 1 17.19 -5.08 6.38
CA MET A 1 17.61 -4.54 5.07
C MET A 1 16.82 -3.24 4.83
N LYS A 2 17.45 -2.08 4.65
CA LYS A 2 16.72 -0.81 4.41
C LYS A 2 16.24 -0.79 2.95
N ILE A 3 14.94 -0.97 2.75
CA ILE A 3 14.34 -0.88 1.42
C ILE A 3 14.45 0.58 0.95
N ASN A 4 15.07 0.78 -0.21
CA ASN A 4 15.33 2.09 -0.79
C ASN A 4 14.07 2.56 -1.54
N TYR A 5 13.20 3.33 -0.88
CA TYR A 5 11.90 3.75 -1.41
C TYR A 5 11.93 5.06 -2.20
N ASN A 6 13.05 5.41 -2.84
CA ASN A 6 13.09 6.63 -3.66
C ASN A 6 12.33 6.41 -4.97
N THR A 7 11.01 6.49 -4.89
CA THR A 7 10.11 6.46 -6.06
C THR A 7 9.78 7.90 -6.44
N LYS A 8 10.06 8.24 -7.70
CA LYS A 8 9.72 9.54 -8.28
C LYS A 8 8.27 9.52 -8.75
N ILE A 9 7.41 10.29 -8.10
CA ILE A 9 5.97 10.36 -8.43
C ILE A 9 5.55 11.77 -8.83
N LYS A 10 4.40 11.89 -9.48
CA LYS A 10 3.78 13.17 -9.83
C LYS A 10 3.03 13.75 -8.62
N PHE A 11 3.22 15.04 -8.39
CA PHE A 11 2.50 15.83 -7.41
C PHE A 11 1.78 16.99 -8.08
N LEU A 12 0.61 17.32 -7.57
CA LEU A 12 -0.07 18.57 -7.85
C LEU A 12 0.34 19.61 -6.80
N ARG A 13 1.04 20.65 -7.23
CA ARG A 13 1.52 21.75 -6.38
C ARG A 13 0.53 22.90 -6.42
N LEU A 14 -0.01 23.27 -5.26
CA LEU A 14 -0.94 24.38 -5.04
C LEU A 14 -0.43 25.33 -3.97
N LYS A 15 -0.85 26.60 -3.99
CA LYS A 15 -0.61 27.50 -2.86
C LYS A 15 -1.40 27.00 -1.63
N LYS A 16 -0.83 27.15 -0.43
CA LYS A 16 -1.45 26.71 0.83
C LYS A 16 -2.87 27.24 1.02
N LYS A 17 -3.09 28.51 0.69
CA LYS A 17 -4.39 29.18 0.78
C LYS A 17 -5.51 28.46 0.00
N ASP A 18 -5.15 27.76 -1.08
CA ASP A 18 -6.09 27.10 -1.98
C ASP A 18 -6.29 25.61 -1.61
N GLY A 19 -5.47 25.07 -0.70
CA GLY A 19 -5.41 23.63 -0.40
C GLY A 19 -6.70 23.05 0.17
N GLN A 20 -7.34 23.75 1.11
CA GLN A 20 -8.59 23.28 1.71
C GLN A 20 -9.75 23.29 0.69
N GLN A 21 -9.82 24.34 -0.13
CA GLN A 21 -10.81 24.45 -1.19
C GLN A 21 -10.64 23.34 -2.22
N PHE A 22 -9.39 23.05 -2.61
CA PHE A 22 -9.05 21.96 -3.51
C PHE A 22 -9.51 20.60 -2.96
N ILE A 23 -9.21 20.28 -1.69
CA ILE A 23 -9.64 19.02 -1.07
C ILE A 23 -11.17 18.91 -1.08
N LYS A 24 -11.88 19.99 -0.73
CA LYS A 24 -13.36 20.01 -0.73
C LYS A 24 -13.93 19.78 -2.12
N LEU A 25 -13.35 20.41 -3.15
CA LEU A 25 -13.80 20.24 -4.53
C LEU A 25 -13.57 18.83 -5.06
N ILE A 26 -12.39 18.24 -4.82
CA ILE A 26 -12.12 16.85 -5.21
C ILE A 26 -13.11 15.91 -4.53
N LYS A 27 -13.28 16.03 -3.20
CA LYS A 27 -14.22 15.17 -2.46
C LYS A 27 -15.66 15.30 -2.97
N ASN A 28 -16.08 16.47 -3.43
CA ASN A 28 -17.44 16.68 -3.92
C ASN A 28 -17.64 16.17 -5.34
N ARG A 29 -16.68 16.40 -6.25
CA ARG A 29 -16.80 16.12 -7.68
C ARG A 29 -16.32 14.72 -8.06
N PHE A 30 -15.37 14.16 -7.32
CA PHE A 30 -14.71 12.88 -7.58
C PHE A 30 -14.89 11.90 -6.41
N LYS A 31 -16.12 11.75 -5.91
CA LYS A 31 -16.44 10.92 -4.73
C LYS A 31 -15.96 9.48 -4.81
N ASN A 32 -16.00 8.89 -6.00
CA ASN A 32 -15.68 7.47 -6.22
C ASN A 32 -14.37 7.27 -6.99
N VAL A 33 -13.56 8.33 -7.14
CA VAL A 33 -12.32 8.28 -7.89
C VAL A 33 -11.20 8.77 -7.00
N GLN A 34 -10.25 7.87 -6.71
CA GLN A 34 -9.06 8.23 -5.97
C GLN A 34 -8.10 8.97 -6.91
N LEU A 35 -8.07 10.30 -6.80
CA LEU A 35 -7.12 11.15 -7.55
C LEU A 35 -5.83 11.40 -6.77
N ILE A 36 -5.95 11.47 -5.45
CA ILE A 36 -4.81 11.67 -4.54
C ILE A 36 -4.32 10.30 -4.09
N ASN A 37 -3.05 10.02 -4.34
CA ASN A 37 -2.41 8.79 -3.93
C ASN A 37 -2.02 8.86 -2.44
N SER A 38 -2.93 8.42 -1.57
CA SER A 38 -2.77 8.44 -0.11
C SER A 38 -1.66 7.53 0.43
N TYR A 39 -1.13 6.62 -0.41
CA TYR A 39 0.05 5.83 -0.07
C TYR A 39 1.26 6.73 0.19
N TYR A 40 1.31 7.92 -0.42
CA TYR A 40 2.35 8.92 -0.20
C TYR A 40 1.84 10.09 0.63
N LYS A 41 2.75 10.77 1.33
CA LYS A 41 2.41 11.92 2.18
C LYS A 41 2.21 13.18 1.33
N ILE A 42 1.23 14.01 1.68
CA ILE A 42 1.16 15.39 1.19
C ILE A 42 2.37 16.16 1.74
N LEU A 43 3.17 16.75 0.85
CA LEU A 43 4.35 17.51 1.25
C LEU A 43 3.97 18.98 1.47
N ASN A 44 4.55 19.57 2.50
CA ASN A 44 4.36 20.98 2.85
C ASN A 44 5.68 21.71 2.59
N GLU A 45 5.66 22.65 1.64
CA GLU A 45 6.84 23.40 1.21
C GLU A 45 6.59 24.91 1.33
N LYS A 46 7.01 25.55 2.42
CA LYS A 46 6.88 27.01 2.67
C LYS A 46 5.52 27.61 2.30
N GLU A 47 5.29 27.96 1.03
CA GLU A 47 4.07 28.57 0.48
C GLU A 47 3.12 27.58 -0.23
N TYR A 48 3.56 26.36 -0.47
CA TYR A 48 2.89 25.37 -1.31
C TYR A 48 2.57 24.07 -0.56
N LEU A 49 1.52 23.40 -1.04
CA LEU A 49 1.18 22.02 -0.73
C LEU A 49 1.34 21.18 -1.99
N LEU A 50 1.93 20.02 -1.83
CA LEU A 50 2.13 19.05 -2.91
C LEU A 50 1.28 17.83 -2.62
N PHE A 51 0.24 17.65 -3.42
CA PHE A 51 -0.67 16.51 -3.32
C PHE A 51 -0.17 15.38 -4.23
N PRO A 52 0.16 14.20 -3.69
CA PRO A 52 0.61 13.07 -4.52
C PRO A 52 -0.54 12.62 -5.42
N LEU A 53 -0.29 12.44 -6.71
CA LEU A 53 -1.28 11.98 -7.67
C LEU A 53 -1.16 10.48 -7.91
N VAL A 54 -2.27 9.86 -8.32
CA VAL A 54 -2.29 8.46 -8.78
C VAL A 54 -1.55 8.29 -10.10
N GLU A 55 -1.03 7.09 -10.34
CA GLU A 55 -0.37 6.72 -11.60
C GLU A 55 -1.39 6.30 -12.67
N ASN A 56 -2.32 7.20 -12.99
CA ASN A 56 -3.29 7.01 -14.06
C ASN A 56 -3.41 8.30 -14.87
N GLN A 57 -2.95 8.26 -16.12
CA GLN A 57 -2.83 9.46 -16.95
C GLN A 57 -4.21 10.06 -17.30
N ASP A 58 -5.20 9.23 -17.64
CA ASP A 58 -6.57 9.69 -17.95
C ASP A 58 -7.21 10.45 -16.78
N LEU A 59 -6.98 9.98 -15.56
CA LEU A 59 -7.47 10.64 -14.34
C LEU A 59 -6.74 11.95 -14.07
N ILE A 60 -5.43 12.00 -14.31
CA ILE A 60 -4.64 13.22 -14.19
C ILE A 60 -5.13 14.25 -15.21
N ASP A 61 -5.35 13.87 -16.46
CA ASP A 61 -5.78 14.79 -17.51
C ASP A 61 -7.17 15.36 -17.23
N LYS A 62 -8.11 14.51 -16.77
CA LYS A 62 -9.43 14.97 -16.30
C LYS A 62 -9.32 15.96 -15.14
N LEU A 63 -8.39 15.73 -14.20
CA LEU A 63 -8.15 16.66 -13.10
C LEU A 63 -7.58 17.99 -13.59
N ILE A 64 -6.60 17.97 -14.49
CA ILE A 64 -5.97 19.17 -15.06
C ILE A 64 -7.03 20.05 -15.72
N THR A 65 -7.80 19.51 -16.66
CA THR A 65 -8.86 20.23 -17.37
C THR A 65 -9.91 20.82 -16.42
N PHE A 66 -10.18 20.15 -15.31
CA PHE A 66 -11.13 20.64 -14.30
C PHE A 66 -10.56 21.80 -13.47
N LEU A 67 -9.26 21.78 -13.15
CA LEU A 67 -8.62 22.77 -12.27
C LEU A 67 -8.19 24.04 -12.98
N GLU A 68 -7.88 23.99 -14.29
CA GLU A 68 -7.37 25.12 -15.08
C GLU A 68 -8.17 26.42 -14.92
N LYS A 69 -9.48 26.31 -14.66
CA LYS A 69 -10.38 27.46 -14.53
C LYS A 69 -10.40 28.09 -13.13
N ASN A 70 -9.95 27.37 -12.10
CA ASN A 70 -10.19 27.73 -10.69
C ASN A 70 -8.91 27.83 -9.85
N PHE A 71 -7.82 27.22 -10.29
CA PHE A 71 -6.60 27.11 -9.49
C PHE A 71 -5.35 27.41 -10.30
N ASN A 72 -4.41 28.10 -9.67
CA ASN A 72 -3.04 28.15 -10.17
C ASN A 72 -2.25 26.98 -9.57
N PHE A 73 -1.99 25.96 -10.39
CA PHE A 73 -1.29 24.75 -9.99
C PHE A 73 -0.14 24.41 -10.93
N LYS A 74 0.77 23.54 -10.48
CA LYS A 74 1.78 22.90 -11.35
C LYS A 74 1.84 21.42 -11.06
N ILE A 75 2.05 20.61 -12.09
CA ILE A 75 2.42 19.21 -11.91
C ILE A 75 3.94 19.12 -11.85
N ILE A 76 4.47 18.50 -10.81
CA ILE A 76 5.91 18.30 -10.63
C ILE A 76 6.20 16.85 -10.26
N SER A 77 7.35 16.33 -10.69
CA SER A 77 7.79 14.99 -10.32
C SER A 77 8.84 15.08 -9.22
N LYS A 78 8.61 14.40 -8.09
CA LYS A 78 9.51 14.46 -6.93
C LYS A 78 9.64 13.09 -6.27
N GLU A 79 10.81 12.81 -5.73
CA GLU A 79 11.03 11.64 -4.88
C GLU A 79 10.34 11.84 -3.53
N THR A 80 9.74 10.78 -3.01
CA THR A 80 9.03 10.82 -1.74
C THR A 80 9.08 9.47 -1.05
N LEU A 81 8.64 9.46 0.22
CA LEU A 81 8.53 8.25 1.01
C LEU A 81 7.05 7.87 1.20
N PRO A 82 6.78 6.57 1.42
CA PRO A 82 5.46 6.10 1.83
C PRO A 82 4.98 6.81 3.09
N ASN A 83 3.67 7.06 3.16
CA ASN A 83 2.99 7.55 4.33
C ASN A 83 2.90 6.41 5.37
N LEU A 84 3.61 6.56 6.50
CA LEU A 84 3.61 5.59 7.60
C LEU A 84 2.23 5.36 8.24
N ASN A 85 1.31 6.32 8.05
CA ASN A 85 -0.07 6.22 8.52
C ASN A 85 -1.03 5.68 7.45
N TYR A 86 -0.52 5.30 6.28
CA TYR A 86 -1.32 4.62 5.27
C TYR A 86 -1.85 3.31 5.86
N LYS A 87 -3.15 3.09 5.70
CA LYS A 87 -3.80 1.84 6.04
C LYS A 87 -4.06 1.11 4.73
N TYR A 88 -3.27 0.07 4.48
CA TYR A 88 -3.60 -0.86 3.41
C TYR A 88 -4.93 -1.55 3.75
N GLY A 89 -5.79 -1.69 2.74
CA GLY A 89 -7.08 -2.36 2.87
C GLY A 89 -6.97 -3.88 2.83
N SER A 90 -5.90 -4.44 2.23
CA SER A 90 -5.72 -5.89 2.14
C SER A 90 -4.26 -6.33 1.95
N LEU A 91 -4.00 -7.62 2.17
CA LEU A 91 -2.72 -8.27 1.88
C LEU A 91 -2.33 -8.18 0.41
N LEU A 92 -3.31 -8.38 -0.49
CA LEU A 92 -3.10 -8.25 -1.93
C LEU A 92 -2.69 -6.84 -2.33
N GLU A 93 -3.25 -5.81 -1.69
CA GLU A 93 -2.89 -4.42 -1.98
C GLU A 93 -1.42 -4.11 -1.67
N VAL A 94 -0.90 -4.63 -0.55
CA VAL A 94 0.53 -4.46 -0.20
C VAL A 94 1.43 -5.20 -1.19
N LEU A 95 1.02 -6.40 -1.60
CA LEU A 95 1.82 -7.31 -2.41
C LEU A 95 1.77 -6.97 -3.91
N LYS A 96 0.75 -6.24 -4.36
CA LYS A 96 0.63 -5.79 -5.75
C LYS A 96 1.86 -4.96 -6.15
N GLY A 97 2.51 -5.35 -7.26
CA GLY A 97 3.75 -4.74 -7.74
C GLY A 97 5.02 -5.11 -6.94
N ARG A 98 4.91 -5.85 -5.83
CA ARG A 98 6.06 -6.38 -5.05
C ARG A 98 6.19 -7.91 -5.15
N PHE A 99 5.13 -8.55 -5.62
CA PHE A 99 4.98 -9.99 -5.75
C PHE A 99 4.65 -10.34 -7.21
N PRO A 100 5.21 -11.43 -7.77
CA PRO A 100 4.92 -11.81 -9.15
C PRO A 100 3.43 -12.09 -9.34
N GLU A 101 2.81 -11.46 -10.36
CA GLU A 101 1.36 -11.52 -10.57
C GLU A 101 0.84 -12.96 -10.71
N LYS A 102 1.59 -13.82 -11.41
CA LYS A 102 1.28 -15.26 -11.58
C LYS A 102 1.09 -16.04 -10.28
N TYR A 103 1.56 -15.52 -9.15
CA TYR A 103 1.48 -16.20 -7.86
C TYR A 103 0.53 -15.51 -6.88
N LEU A 104 -0.15 -14.42 -7.27
CA LEU A 104 -1.06 -13.70 -6.38
C LEU A 104 -2.22 -14.58 -5.88
N GLU A 105 -2.71 -15.49 -6.73
CA GLU A 105 -3.80 -16.42 -6.37
C GLU A 105 -3.40 -17.47 -5.33
N LEU A 106 -2.10 -17.69 -5.17
CA LEU A 106 -1.56 -18.64 -4.20
C LEU A 106 -1.50 -18.02 -2.80
N ILE A 107 -1.47 -16.69 -2.70
CA ILE A 107 -1.38 -15.97 -1.43
C ILE A 107 -2.54 -16.40 -0.51
N PRO A 108 -2.26 -16.79 0.74
CA PRO A 108 -3.31 -17.17 1.67
C PRO A 108 -4.23 -15.98 1.94
N GLN A 109 -5.53 -16.19 1.79
CA GLN A 109 -6.53 -15.12 1.98
C GLN A 109 -6.90 -14.91 3.45
N SER A 110 -6.63 -15.91 4.29
CA SER A 110 -6.92 -15.90 5.72
C SER A 110 -5.69 -16.30 6.53
N TYR A 111 -5.64 -15.80 7.77
CA TYR A 111 -4.64 -16.11 8.77
C TYR A 111 -5.21 -15.76 10.16
N ASP A 112 -4.66 -16.38 11.20
CA ASP A 112 -5.10 -16.17 12.57
C ASP A 112 -4.16 -15.20 13.29
N ILE A 113 -4.70 -14.24 14.06
CA ILE A 113 -3.92 -13.35 14.93
C ILE A 113 -4.20 -13.71 16.39
N ILE A 114 -3.15 -14.03 17.14
CA ILE A 114 -3.18 -14.35 18.57
C ILE A 114 -2.26 -13.37 19.30
N GLY A 115 -2.85 -12.37 19.97
CA GLY A 115 -2.10 -11.29 20.60
C GLY A 115 -1.29 -10.48 19.58
N ASN A 116 0.03 -10.59 19.63
CA ASN A 116 0.96 -9.95 18.69
C ASN A 116 1.59 -10.94 17.69
N ILE A 117 1.08 -12.17 17.62
CA ILE A 117 1.58 -13.22 16.73
C ILE A 117 0.54 -13.52 15.66
N THR A 118 0.96 -13.63 14.41
CA THR A 118 0.14 -14.17 13.32
C THR A 118 0.57 -15.59 12.97
N VAL A 119 -0.39 -16.46 12.70
CA VAL A 119 -0.16 -17.81 12.16
C VAL A 119 -0.81 -17.92 10.79
N ILE A 120 -0.04 -18.32 9.78
CA ILE A 120 -0.47 -18.43 8.38
C ILE A 120 -0.16 -19.83 7.82
N GLU A 121 -0.95 -20.28 6.85
CA GLU A 121 -0.81 -21.58 6.21
C GLU A 121 -0.66 -21.39 4.69
N PHE A 122 0.31 -22.08 4.07
CA PHE A 122 0.69 -21.91 2.66
C PHE A 122 0.35 -23.15 1.81
N ASP A 123 -0.91 -23.54 1.77
CA ASP A 123 -1.34 -24.81 1.15
C ASP A 123 -1.23 -24.86 -0.38
N LYS A 124 -1.11 -23.70 -1.04
CA LYS A 124 -1.19 -23.57 -2.50
C LYS A 124 0.17 -23.45 -3.20
N PHE A 125 1.27 -23.46 -2.46
CA PHE A 125 2.60 -23.11 -2.99
C PHE A 125 3.45 -24.32 -3.45
N ASN A 126 2.83 -25.46 -3.70
CA ASN A 126 3.54 -26.73 -3.95
C ASN A 126 4.30 -26.79 -5.29
N CYS A 127 4.11 -25.81 -6.17
CA CYS A 127 4.66 -25.77 -7.54
C CYS A 127 5.76 -24.71 -7.73
N ILE A 128 6.27 -24.13 -6.64
CA ILE A 128 7.27 -23.05 -6.67
C ILE A 128 8.62 -23.58 -6.18
N ASP A 129 9.70 -23.11 -6.80
CA ASP A 129 11.06 -23.40 -6.35
C ASP A 129 11.24 -23.02 -4.87
N GLU A 130 11.91 -23.88 -4.10
CA GLU A 130 12.02 -23.70 -2.65
C GLU A 130 12.64 -22.36 -2.25
N ARG A 131 13.64 -21.87 -3.02
CA ARG A 131 14.31 -20.59 -2.72
C ARG A 131 13.40 -19.41 -3.01
N GLU A 132 12.68 -19.44 -4.13
CA GLU A 132 11.67 -18.43 -4.44
C GLU A 132 10.56 -18.42 -3.39
N PHE A 133 10.14 -19.60 -2.94
CA PHE A 133 9.08 -19.74 -1.96
C PHE A 133 9.46 -19.13 -0.60
N ILE A 134 10.70 -19.29 -0.14
CA ILE A 134 11.18 -18.64 1.09
C ILE A 134 11.07 -17.11 0.98
N ILE A 135 11.53 -16.53 -0.13
CA ILE A 135 11.44 -15.08 -0.38
C ILE A 135 9.98 -14.62 -0.40
N PHE A 136 9.08 -15.43 -0.96
CA PHE A 136 7.66 -15.13 -0.96
C PHE A 136 7.04 -15.16 0.43
N LYS A 137 7.39 -16.14 1.26
CA LYS A 137 6.95 -16.19 2.66
C LYS A 137 7.38 -14.95 3.43
N GLU A 138 8.63 -14.51 3.26
CA GLU A 138 9.15 -13.29 3.88
C GLU A 138 8.35 -12.05 3.45
N LYS A 139 8.13 -11.87 2.15
CA LYS A 139 7.33 -10.75 1.63
C LYS A 139 5.89 -10.74 2.16
N ILE A 140 5.26 -11.92 2.25
CA ILE A 140 3.91 -12.07 2.78
C ILE A 140 3.88 -11.75 4.28
N ALA A 141 4.86 -12.23 5.04
CA ALA A 141 4.99 -11.93 6.47
C ALA A 141 5.19 -10.42 6.73
N GLU A 142 6.07 -9.77 5.97
CA GLU A 142 6.26 -8.32 6.04
C GLU A 142 4.96 -7.57 5.73
N ALA A 143 4.22 -7.99 4.71
CA ALA A 143 2.96 -7.39 4.34
C ALA A 143 1.89 -7.52 5.44
N ILE A 144 1.82 -8.69 6.11
CA ILE A 144 0.94 -8.90 7.26
C ILE A 144 1.26 -7.94 8.41
N ILE A 145 2.55 -7.74 8.72
CA ILE A 145 3.00 -6.79 9.76
C ILE A 145 2.65 -5.35 9.37
N MET A 146 2.83 -4.98 8.09
CA MET A 146 2.48 -3.64 7.60
C MET A 146 0.98 -3.32 7.75
N ILE A 147 0.11 -4.32 7.52
CA ILE A 147 -1.34 -4.17 7.65
C ILE A 147 -1.74 -4.15 9.13
N ASN A 148 -1.18 -5.07 9.91
CA ASN A 148 -1.56 -5.30 11.30
C ASN A 148 -0.47 -4.77 12.24
N LYS A 149 -0.51 -3.46 12.53
CA LYS A 149 0.53 -2.75 13.32
C LYS A 149 0.81 -3.34 14.71
N ASN A 150 -0.11 -4.12 15.28
CA ASN A 150 0.06 -4.79 16.57
C ASN A 150 0.83 -6.12 16.47
N VAL A 151 0.90 -6.71 15.28
CA VAL A 151 1.62 -7.96 15.02
C VAL A 151 3.12 -7.66 15.01
N LYS A 152 3.87 -8.47 15.75
CA LYS A 152 5.34 -8.39 15.85
C LYS A 152 6.04 -9.59 15.22
N SER A 153 5.33 -10.69 14.99
CA SER A 153 5.91 -11.92 14.44
C SER A 153 4.87 -12.72 13.66
N VAL A 154 5.31 -13.40 12.61
CA VAL A 154 4.47 -14.24 11.75
C VAL A 154 5.10 -15.62 11.68
N PHE A 155 4.29 -16.66 11.92
CA PHE A 155 4.72 -18.05 11.85
C PHE A 155 3.91 -18.82 10.80
N GLU A 156 4.59 -19.72 10.12
CA GLU A 156 3.95 -20.69 9.26
C GLU A 156 3.46 -21.89 10.07
N LYS A 157 2.23 -22.29 9.84
CA LYS A 157 1.69 -23.56 10.32
C LYS A 157 2.30 -24.70 9.48
N LYS A 158 3.07 -25.59 10.10
CA LYS A 158 3.74 -26.71 9.42
C LYS A 158 3.06 -28.05 9.62
N GLY A 159 2.04 -28.14 10.48
CA GLY A 159 1.36 -29.41 10.71
C GLY A 159 -0.03 -29.33 11.32
N LYS A 160 -0.69 -30.50 11.28
CA LYS A 160 -1.95 -30.75 11.98
C LYS A 160 -1.74 -30.75 13.50
N ILE A 161 -2.84 -30.55 14.23
CA ILE A 161 -2.89 -30.78 15.68
C ILE A 161 -2.49 -32.23 15.98
N LYS A 162 -1.58 -32.45 16.94
CA LYS A 162 -1.15 -33.78 17.37
C LYS A 162 -1.02 -33.88 18.90
N GLY A 163 -1.07 -35.12 19.39
CA GLY A 163 -0.87 -35.46 20.80
C GLY A 163 -2.08 -35.15 21.69
N THR A 164 -2.02 -35.62 22.93
CA THR A 164 -3.08 -35.44 23.95
C THR A 164 -3.27 -33.98 24.33
N TYR A 165 -2.19 -33.20 24.34
CA TYR A 165 -2.21 -31.75 24.58
C TYR A 165 -2.60 -30.91 23.36
N ARG A 166 -2.91 -31.55 22.22
CA ARG A 166 -3.37 -30.89 20.98
C ARG A 166 -2.44 -29.76 20.49
N LEU A 167 -1.14 -29.99 20.56
CA LEU A 167 -0.13 -29.04 20.11
C LEU A 167 -0.03 -29.03 18.58
N ARG A 168 0.41 -27.88 18.03
CA ARG A 168 0.68 -27.69 16.60
C ARG A 168 2.17 -27.39 16.39
N LYS A 169 2.70 -27.81 15.25
CA LYS A 169 4.05 -27.48 14.76
C LYS A 169 3.97 -26.44 13.66
#